data_AF-A0A371YJ28-F1
#
_entry.id   AF-A0A371YJ28-F1
#
_cell.length_a   1.000
_cell.length_b   1.000
_cell.length_c   1.000
_cell.angle_alpha   90.00
_cell.angle_beta   90.00
_cell.angle_gamma   90.00
#
_symmetry.space_group_name_H-M   'P 1'
#
loop_
_entity.id
_entity.type
_entity.pdbx_description
1 polymer ?
#
loop_
_entity_poly.entity_id
_entity_poly.type
_entity_poly.pdbx_seq_one_letter_code
_entity_poly.pdbx_strand_id
1 'polypeptide(L)'
;MRVRIEGLTIDMRAEKLDTYKTFLQRKEFFKKNSKFEKYGLTCYPKKVADNFYGCYGKSKEQDVVGVLLDVVALENTVDNRFVQIRGESYEPNKYGGIWVQWETNLNNWDKWQEIDSAIWRLLGTWNSAPSPQKLTK
;
A
#
# COMPACT_ATOMS: atom_id res chain seq x y z
N MET A 1 14.53 0.50 2.06
CA MET A 1 13.19 0.72 1.46
C MET A 1 13.32 0.59 -0.05
N ARG A 2 12.35 -0.06 -0.71
CA ARG A 2 12.27 -0.14 -2.18
C ARG A 2 10.87 0.29 -2.61
N VAL A 3 10.76 1.00 -3.73
CA VAL A 3 9.48 1.44 -4.29
C VAL A 3 9.42 1.01 -5.75
N ARG A 4 8.26 0.50 -6.18
CA ARG A 4 7.94 0.12 -7.55
C ARG A 4 6.61 0.75 -7.92
N ILE A 5 6.52 1.28 -9.14
CA ILE A 5 5.29 1.83 -9.70
C ILE A 5 4.91 0.89 -10.84
N GLU A 6 3.69 0.37 -10.78
CA GLU A 6 3.16 -0.57 -11.74
C GLU A 6 1.89 0.01 -12.37
N GLY A 7 1.74 -0.19 -13.67
CA GLY A 7 0.46 0.04 -14.33
C GLY A 7 -0.53 -1.05 -13.94
N LEU A 8 -1.81 -0.71 -13.85
CA LEU A 8 -2.85 -1.72 -13.62
C LEU A 8 -2.86 -2.76 -14.73
N THR A 9 -3.05 -4.02 -14.34
CA THR A 9 -3.39 -5.09 -15.29
C THR A 9 -4.78 -4.84 -15.90
N ILE A 10 -5.07 -5.50 -17.03
CA ILE A 10 -6.37 -5.40 -17.72
C ILE A 10 -7.51 -5.81 -16.77
N ASP A 11 -7.32 -6.89 -16.02
CA ASP A 11 -8.33 -7.42 -15.10
C ASP A 11 -8.63 -6.45 -13.96
N MET A 12 -7.61 -5.83 -13.37
CA MET A 12 -7.78 -4.84 -12.31
C MET A 12 -8.58 -3.62 -12.78
N ARG A 13 -8.39 -3.19 -14.04
CA ARG A 13 -9.17 -2.11 -14.66
C ARG A 13 -10.61 -2.53 -14.90
N ALA A 14 -10.84 -3.73 -15.45
CA ALA A 14 -12.17 -4.24 -15.75
C ALA A 14 -13.03 -4.35 -14.48
N GLU A 15 -12.44 -4.83 -13.39
CA GLU A 15 -13.12 -5.00 -12.10
C GLU A 15 -13.19 -3.72 -11.25
N LYS A 16 -12.57 -2.63 -11.71
CA LYS A 16 -12.40 -1.38 -10.95
C LYS A 16 -11.86 -1.66 -9.54
N LEU A 17 -10.83 -2.51 -9.47
CA LEU A 17 -10.21 -2.87 -8.19
C LEU A 17 -9.51 -1.66 -7.58
N ASP A 18 -9.64 -1.57 -6.27
CA ASP A 18 -8.84 -0.69 -5.42
C ASP A 18 -8.28 -1.52 -4.27
N THR A 19 -7.38 -0.94 -3.49
CA THR A 19 -6.70 -1.66 -2.41
C THR A 19 -7.66 -2.17 -1.33
N TYR A 20 -8.80 -1.51 -1.13
CA TYR A 20 -9.82 -1.96 -0.18
C TYR A 20 -10.58 -3.18 -0.73
N LYS A 21 -11.02 -3.15 -1.99
CA LYS A 21 -11.66 -4.30 -2.64
C LYS A 21 -10.72 -5.50 -2.69
N THR A 22 -9.46 -5.29 -3.05
CA THR A 22 -8.44 -6.33 -3.02
C THR A 22 -8.27 -6.90 -1.61
N PHE A 23 -8.26 -6.06 -0.57
CA PHE A 23 -8.24 -6.52 0.82
C PHE A 23 -9.46 -7.37 1.18
N LEU A 24 -10.66 -6.98 0.74
CA LEU A 24 -11.90 -7.73 0.97
C LEU A 24 -11.90 -9.09 0.26
N GLN A 25 -11.38 -9.17 -0.97
CA GLN A 25 -11.24 -10.44 -1.71
C GLN A 25 -10.29 -11.40 -0.99
N ARG A 26 -9.23 -10.90 -0.34
CA ARG A 26 -8.26 -11.72 0.41
C ARG A 26 -8.80 -12.29 1.73
N LYS A 27 -10.04 -11.99 2.13
CA LYS A 27 -10.65 -12.48 3.40
C LYS A 27 -10.61 -13.99 3.56
N GLU A 28 -10.67 -14.75 2.47
CA GLU A 28 -10.60 -16.21 2.51
C GLU A 28 -9.24 -16.73 3.00
N PHE A 29 -8.17 -15.94 2.90
CA PHE A 29 -6.84 -16.28 3.40
C PHE A 29 -6.63 -15.91 4.86
N PHE A 30 -7.59 -15.23 5.49
CA PHE A 30 -7.50 -14.75 6.87
C PHE A 30 -8.12 -15.74 7.85
N LYS A 31 -7.55 -15.82 9.06
CA LYS A 31 -8.15 -16.57 10.16
C LYS A 31 -9.49 -15.91 10.54
N LYS A 32 -10.55 -16.70 10.73
CA LYS A 32 -11.87 -16.17 11.06
C LYS A 32 -11.89 -15.59 12.48
N ASN A 33 -12.66 -14.52 12.71
CA ASN A 33 -12.82 -13.87 14.03
C ASN A 33 -11.50 -13.46 14.71
N SER A 34 -10.46 -13.16 13.92
CA SER A 34 -9.10 -12.86 14.40
C SER A 34 -8.67 -11.42 14.10
N LYS A 35 -9.64 -10.55 13.79
CA LYS A 35 -9.41 -9.14 13.51
C LYS A 35 -8.72 -8.48 14.70
N PHE A 36 -7.69 -7.70 14.43
CA PHE A 36 -7.10 -6.79 15.42
C PHE A 36 -6.73 -5.45 14.77
N GLU A 37 -6.56 -4.41 15.58
CA GLU A 37 -6.10 -3.10 15.12
C GLU A 37 -4.65 -2.88 15.58
N LYS A 38 -3.79 -2.34 14.70
CA LYS A 38 -2.40 -1.99 15.06
C LYS A 38 -1.92 -0.82 14.20
N TYR A 39 -1.37 0.21 14.84
CA TYR A 39 -0.87 1.42 14.16
C TYR A 39 -1.89 2.06 13.19
N GLY A 40 -3.19 2.01 13.53
CA GLY A 40 -4.26 2.52 12.67
C GLY A 40 -4.62 1.62 11.48
N LEU A 41 -4.11 0.38 11.44
CA LEU A 41 -4.45 -0.64 10.45
C LEU A 41 -5.40 -1.68 11.04
N THR A 42 -6.40 -2.08 10.26
CA THR A 42 -7.17 -3.29 10.52
C THR A 42 -6.43 -4.49 9.94
N CYS A 43 -6.05 -5.43 10.81
CA CYS A 43 -5.22 -6.57 10.48
C CYS A 43 -5.91 -7.92 10.77
N TYR A 44 -5.47 -8.94 10.04
CA TYR A 44 -5.84 -10.33 10.27
C TYR A 44 -4.61 -11.22 10.13
N PRO A 45 -4.37 -12.17 11.06
CA PRO A 45 -3.50 -13.31 10.83
C PRO A 45 -3.93 -14.08 9.59
N LYS A 46 -2.97 -14.43 8.74
CA LYS A 46 -3.19 -15.30 7.60
C LYS A 46 -3.26 -16.76 8.06
N LYS A 47 -3.98 -17.57 7.30
CA LYS A 47 -4.08 -19.03 7.54
C LYS A 47 -2.76 -19.75 7.33
N VAL A 48 -1.85 -19.17 6.54
CA VAL A 48 -0.55 -19.78 6.19
C VAL A 48 0.39 -19.91 7.38
N ALA A 49 0.43 -18.91 8.27
CA ALA A 49 1.26 -18.89 9.47
C ALA A 49 0.87 -17.73 10.39
N ASP A 50 1.09 -17.91 11.68
CA ASP A 50 0.59 -17.01 12.74
C ASP A 50 1.29 -15.64 12.75
N ASN A 51 2.51 -15.59 12.24
CA ASN A 51 3.33 -14.39 12.11
C ASN A 51 3.15 -13.66 10.77
N PHE A 52 2.22 -14.11 9.92
CA PHE A 52 1.88 -13.46 8.66
C PHE A 52 0.55 -12.75 8.79
N TYR A 53 0.50 -11.47 8.42
CA TYR A 53 -0.70 -10.65 8.52
C TYR A 53 -1.05 -10.02 7.18
N GLY A 54 -2.35 -9.94 6.91
CA GLY A 54 -2.90 -9.02 5.91
C GLY A 54 -3.55 -7.85 6.65
N CYS A 55 -3.14 -6.63 6.32
CA CYS A 55 -3.61 -5.42 6.98
C CYS A 55 -4.09 -4.40 5.95
N TYR A 56 -5.03 -3.54 6.36
CA TYR A 56 -5.50 -2.43 5.57
C TYR A 56 -5.62 -1.16 6.41
N GLY A 57 -5.24 -0.03 5.83
CA GLY A 57 -5.38 1.29 6.45
C GLY A 57 -5.73 2.36 5.43
N LYS A 58 -6.40 3.42 5.88
CA LYS A 58 -6.73 4.57 5.03
C LYS A 58 -5.50 5.46 4.83
N SER A 59 -5.25 5.84 3.58
CA SER A 59 -4.19 6.82 3.28
C SER A 59 -4.55 8.19 3.85
N LYS A 60 -3.53 9.02 4.10
CA LYS A 60 -3.74 10.45 4.39
C LYS A 60 -3.95 11.27 3.12
N GLU A 61 -3.58 10.72 1.97
CA GLU A 61 -3.74 11.38 0.68
C GLU A 61 -5.18 11.22 0.19
N GLN A 62 -5.86 12.34 -0.06
CA GLN A 62 -7.31 12.35 -0.34
C GLN A 62 -7.72 11.52 -1.55
N ASP A 63 -6.85 11.43 -2.55
CA ASP A 63 -7.11 10.73 -3.82
C ASP A 63 -6.78 9.22 -3.73
N VAL A 64 -6.18 8.76 -2.63
CA VAL A 64 -5.71 7.38 -2.45
C VAL A 64 -6.64 6.65 -1.49
N VAL A 65 -7.26 5.56 -1.97
CA VAL A 65 -8.27 4.81 -1.20
C VAL A 65 -7.70 4.26 0.11
N GLY A 66 -6.46 3.78 0.08
CA GLY A 66 -5.77 3.23 1.24
C GLY A 66 -4.61 2.33 0.85
N VAL A 67 -4.01 1.73 1.87
CA VAL A 67 -2.86 0.85 1.74
C VAL A 67 -3.22 -0.54 2.23
N LEU A 68 -2.92 -1.53 1.40
CA LEU A 68 -2.92 -2.95 1.74
C LEU A 68 -1.49 -3.35 2.13
N LEU A 69 -1.30 -3.89 3.32
CA LEU A 69 -0.01 -4.41 3.78
C LEU A 69 -0.03 -5.93 3.93
N ASP A 70 0.98 -6.58 3.40
CA ASP A 70 1.38 -7.92 3.78
C ASP A 70 2.57 -7.84 4.73
N VAL A 71 2.40 -8.34 5.96
CA VAL A 71 3.38 -8.22 7.04
C VAL A 71 3.85 -9.60 7.49
N VAL A 72 5.17 -9.78 7.63
CA VAL A 72 5.84 -10.96 8.16
C VAL A 72 6.57 -10.56 9.45
N ALA A 73 5.96 -10.82 10.60
CA ALA A 73 6.50 -10.46 11.91
C ALA A 73 7.39 -11.57 12.49
N LEU A 74 8.45 -11.94 11.78
CA LEU A 74 9.51 -12.79 12.32
C LEU A 74 10.54 -11.91 13.02
N GLU A 75 10.73 -12.12 14.32
CA GLU A 75 11.65 -11.34 15.16
C GLU A 75 13.13 -11.60 14.85
N ASN A 76 13.46 -12.71 14.18
CA ASN A 76 14.84 -13.11 13.90
C ASN A 76 15.07 -13.37 12.41
N THR A 77 15.46 -12.32 11.69
CA THR A 77 16.31 -12.52 10.51
C THR A 77 17.61 -11.78 10.78
N VAL A 78 18.61 -12.53 11.27
CA VAL A 78 19.99 -12.10 11.56
C VAL A 78 20.62 -11.36 10.36
N ASP A 79 20.07 -11.62 9.18
CA ASP A 79 20.32 -10.92 7.95
C ASP A 79 19.05 -10.14 7.54
N ASN A 80 19.15 -8.82 7.41
CA ASN A 80 18.15 -7.88 6.87
C ASN A 80 17.80 -8.16 5.37
N ARG A 81 17.91 -9.42 4.93
CA ARG A 81 17.79 -9.91 3.55
C ARG A 81 16.35 -10.19 3.14
N PHE A 82 15.41 -10.28 4.08
CA PHE A 82 14.01 -10.58 3.78
C PHE A 82 13.10 -9.35 3.89
N VAL A 83 12.20 -9.19 2.92
CA VAL A 83 11.17 -8.13 2.94
C VAL A 83 10.11 -8.53 3.96
N GLN A 84 10.01 -7.79 5.07
CA GLN A 84 9.04 -8.09 6.12
C GLN A 84 7.71 -7.39 5.91
N ILE A 85 7.70 -6.24 5.23
CA ILE A 85 6.48 -5.51 4.92
C ILE A 85 6.48 -5.17 3.45
N ARG A 86 5.42 -5.58 2.76
CA ARG A 86 5.06 -5.07 1.44
C ARG A 86 3.77 -4.27 1.57
N GLY A 87 3.79 -3.03 1.11
CA GLY A 87 2.61 -2.18 1.01
C GLY A 87 2.22 -1.92 -0.43
N GLU A 88 0.92 -1.87 -0.67
CA GLU A 88 0.29 -1.62 -1.97
C GLU A 88 -0.74 -0.51 -1.81
N SER A 89 -0.63 0.54 -2.61
CA SER A 89 -1.53 1.70 -2.63
C SER A 89 -1.94 2.04 -4.06
N TYR A 90 -3.19 2.42 -4.26
CA TYR A 90 -3.74 2.71 -5.60
C TYR A 90 -4.36 4.10 -5.66
N GLU A 91 -3.99 4.86 -6.69
CA GLU A 91 -4.62 6.12 -7.06
C GLU A 91 -5.18 6.00 -8.48
N PRO A 92 -6.51 6.10 -8.66
CA PRO A 92 -7.17 5.81 -9.93
C PRO A 92 -7.15 6.96 -10.96
N ASN A 93 -7.01 8.21 -10.52
CA ASN A 93 -7.39 9.38 -11.34
C ASN A 93 -6.22 10.30 -11.66
N LYS A 94 -5.60 10.88 -10.63
CA LYS A 94 -4.59 11.94 -10.72
C LYS A 94 -3.35 11.56 -11.55
N TYR A 95 -2.98 10.29 -11.56
CA TYR A 95 -1.79 9.81 -12.27
C TYR A 95 -2.10 8.85 -13.44
N GLY A 96 -3.35 8.81 -13.91
CA GLY A 96 -3.77 7.88 -14.97
C GLY A 96 -3.90 6.42 -14.51
N GLY A 97 -4.13 6.21 -13.20
CA GLY A 97 -4.31 4.89 -12.61
C GLY A 97 -2.98 4.19 -12.33
N ILE A 98 -2.33 4.50 -11.20
CA ILE A 98 -1.04 3.90 -10.81
C ILE A 98 -1.16 3.07 -9.54
N TRP A 99 -0.57 1.89 -9.58
CA TRP A 99 -0.40 1.01 -8.44
C TRP A 99 1.01 1.17 -7.89
N VAL A 100 1.14 1.52 -6.63
CA VAL A 100 2.43 1.71 -5.99
C VAL A 100 2.66 0.60 -5.00
N GLN A 101 3.75 -0.14 -5.20
CA GLN A 101 4.24 -1.13 -4.27
C GLN A 101 5.48 -0.59 -3.56
N TRP A 102 5.55 -0.74 -2.25
CA TRP A 102 6.74 -0.41 -1.48
C TRP A 102 7.09 -1.52 -0.48
N GLU A 103 8.38 -1.62 -0.16
CA GLU A 103 8.93 -2.67 0.69
C GLU A 103 9.80 -2.07 1.79
N THR A 104 9.59 -2.53 3.03
CA THR A 104 10.34 -2.08 4.21
C THR A 104 10.50 -3.20 5.25
N ASN A 105 11.19 -2.90 6.34
CA ASN A 105 11.39 -3.80 7.48
C ASN A 105 10.33 -3.58 8.56
N LEU A 106 10.24 -4.52 9.50
CA LEU A 106 9.23 -4.51 10.57
C LEU A 106 9.37 -3.29 11.51
N ASN A 107 10.58 -2.74 11.63
CA ASN A 107 10.88 -1.56 12.45
C ASN A 107 10.23 -0.27 11.91
N ASN A 108 9.66 -0.30 10.71
CA ASN A 108 8.95 0.83 10.10
C ASN A 108 7.43 0.58 10.04
N TRP A 109 6.91 -0.45 10.69
CA TRP A 109 5.48 -0.76 10.63
C TRP A 109 4.62 0.38 11.18
N ASP A 110 5.02 0.98 12.30
CA ASP A 110 4.34 2.15 12.89
C ASP A 110 4.38 3.40 11.99
N LYS A 111 5.34 3.46 11.06
CA LYS A 111 5.55 4.56 10.11
C LYS A 111 4.91 4.33 8.74
N TRP A 112 4.13 3.28 8.55
CA TRP A 112 3.56 2.92 7.25
C TRP A 112 2.83 4.10 6.56
N GLN A 113 2.11 4.90 7.35
CA GLN A 113 1.32 6.01 6.82
C GLN A 113 2.20 7.19 6.39
N GLU A 114 3.33 7.41 7.07
CA GLU A 114 4.32 8.41 6.68
C GLU A 114 5.04 7.99 5.39
N ILE A 115 5.34 6.70 5.24
CA ILE A 115 5.94 6.13 4.03
C ILE A 115 4.99 6.32 2.84
N ASP A 116 3.73 5.94 2.99
CA ASP A 116 2.71 6.10 1.95
C ASP A 116 2.56 7.58 1.53
N SER A 117 2.35 8.48 2.48
CA SER A 117 2.26 9.93 2.18
C SER A 117 3.52 10.48 1.53
N ALA A 118 4.72 10.09 1.97
CA ALA A 118 5.96 10.57 1.40
C ALA A 118 6.12 10.15 -0.08
N ILE A 119 5.72 8.92 -0.41
CA ILE A 119 5.71 8.39 -1.78
C ILE A 119 4.75 9.19 -2.65
N TRP A 120 3.50 9.38 -2.21
CA TRP A 120 2.51 10.13 -2.97
C TRP A 120 2.85 11.61 -3.13
N ARG A 121 3.45 12.24 -2.12
CA ARG A 121 3.96 13.62 -2.23
C ARG A 121 5.06 13.72 -3.28
N LEU A 122 5.96 12.73 -3.34
CA LEU A 122 7.01 12.68 -4.36
C LEU A 122 6.40 12.52 -5.76
N LEU A 123 5.44 11.61 -5.91
CA LEU A 123 4.71 11.41 -7.18
C LEU A 123 3.95 12.67 -7.60
N GLY A 124 3.32 13.36 -6.66
CA GLY A 124 2.65 14.63 -6.90
C GLY A 124 3.61 15.70 -7.40
N THR A 125 4.82 15.75 -6.83
CA THR A 125 5.87 16.68 -7.28
C THR A 125 6.35 16.34 -8.68
N TRP A 126 6.54 15.05 -8.99
CA TRP A 126 7.01 14.60 -10.31
C TRP A 126 5.96 14.75 -11.41
N ASN A 127 4.69 14.50 -11.11
CA ASN A 127 3.60 14.63 -12.07
C ASN A 127 3.05 16.06 -12.20
N SER A 128 3.63 17.01 -11.45
CA SER A 128 3.34 18.43 -11.64
C SER A 128 4.09 18.91 -12.89
N ALA A 129 3.50 18.70 -14.07
CA ALA A 129 3.92 19.47 -15.25
C ALA A 129 3.80 20.97 -14.92
N PRO A 130 4.75 21.83 -15.34
CA PRO A 130 4.53 23.26 -15.25
C PRO A 130 3.19 23.57 -15.90
N SER A 131 2.28 24.22 -15.17
CA SER A 131 1.10 24.81 -15.78
C SER A 131 1.59 25.61 -16.99
N PRO A 132 1.05 25.43 -18.20
CA PRO A 132 1.44 26.26 -19.33
C PRO A 132 1.24 27.70 -18.86
N GLN A 133 2.35 28.41 -18.65
CA GLN A 133 2.29 29.82 -18.35
C GLN A 133 1.42 30.39 -19.45
N LYS A 134 0.28 31.00 -19.09
CA LYS A 134 -0.49 31.78 -20.05
C LYS A 134 0.53 32.71 -20.67
N LEU A 135 0.93 32.44 -21.91
CA LEU A 135 1.67 33.36 -22.75
C LEU A 135 0.76 34.58 -22.84
N THR A 136 0.98 35.53 -21.94
CA THR A 136 0.45 36.87 -22.05
C THR A 136 1.03 37.40 -23.36
N LYS A 137 0.12 37.55 -24.32
CA LYS A 137 0.34 38.21 -25.61
C LYS A 137 1.00 39.57 -25.42
#